data_AF-A0A9W6CXQ0-F1
#
_entry.id   AF-A0A9W6CXQ0-F1
#
_cell.length_a   1.000
_cell.length_b   1.000
_cell.length_c   1.000
_cell.angle_alpha   90.00
_cell.angle_beta   90.00
_cell.angle_gamma   90.00
#
_symmetry.space_group_name_H-M   'P 1'
#
loop_
_entity.id
_entity.type
_entity.pdbx_description
1 polymer ?
#
loop_
_entity_poly.entity_id
_entity_poly.type
_entity_poly.pdbx_seq_one_letter_code
_entity_poly.pdbx_strand_id
1 'polypeptide(L)'
;MSVTTPTDAPGEPGTITAAITGLADADALGVRSAPTGRRALAFTIDAAIWSVLAAPGVIGAVVLLRVLLPAALGEASAAPADLLLPSILVLVSQVLLAAFGLVQLVLHGRRGVTVGKASLGLRSVGVVALGRPGFWRITGRATVLWLAWSVLPVVGPALLFASGLWDPSGRGRSWLDRLGSVWLVDARHGLDPADPKAVRQARRALVPPPSTRRESLPSLATDAAGAPALVPAARSASGVVTAPAAESAWVPPELAGNPRDAVLVLDDGSRVDVAGDGLLGRAPEPRVGERVVQLLPLDDPRMEISKTHAAFGIDDAGFWIADRGSTNGTSVAEPGRAAVVLAAGERTVLAWGARVEVGGRSFTVERAEVGA
;
A
#
# COMPACT_ATOMS: atom_id res chain seq x y z
N MET A 1 40.88 2.71 -3.87
CA MET A 1 39.64 2.36 -4.60
C MET A 1 38.65 3.50 -4.43
N SER A 2 38.60 4.41 -5.40
CA SER A 2 37.64 5.52 -5.42
C SER A 2 36.31 5.01 -5.97
N VAL A 3 35.26 5.05 -5.17
CA VAL A 3 33.90 4.76 -5.64
C VAL A 3 33.35 6.04 -6.24
N THR A 4 33.25 6.07 -7.56
CA THR A 4 32.53 7.08 -8.33
C THR A 4 31.03 6.92 -8.07
N THR A 5 30.40 7.96 -7.54
CA THR A 5 28.94 8.10 -7.48
C THR A 5 28.37 8.24 -8.88
N PRO A 6 27.21 7.63 -9.22
CA PRO A 6 26.59 7.82 -10.52
C PRO A 6 26.08 9.25 -10.61
N THR A 7 26.51 9.96 -11.64
CA THR A 7 26.04 11.29 -12.02
C THR A 7 24.57 11.21 -12.45
N ASP A 8 23.74 12.11 -11.92
CA ASP A 8 22.36 12.38 -12.38
C ASP A 8 22.38 12.70 -13.87
N ALA A 9 21.91 11.77 -14.70
CA ALA A 9 21.50 12.08 -16.06
C ALA A 9 20.07 12.65 -16.01
N PRO A 10 19.79 13.79 -16.67
CA PRO A 10 18.41 14.25 -16.83
C PRO A 10 17.63 13.19 -17.62
N GLY A 11 16.64 12.59 -16.98
CA GLY A 11 15.79 11.57 -17.59
C GLY A 11 15.13 12.08 -18.86
N GLU A 12 15.12 11.25 -19.90
CA GLU A 12 14.41 11.52 -21.14
C GLU A 12 12.93 11.85 -20.88
N PRO A 13 12.36 12.87 -21.54
CA PRO A 13 10.95 13.21 -21.39
C PRO A 13 10.09 12.14 -22.07
N GLY A 14 9.63 11.15 -21.28
CA GLY A 14 8.70 10.13 -21.77
C GLY A 14 8.34 9.04 -20.76
N THR A 15 9.19 8.74 -19.79
CA THR A 15 9.00 7.58 -18.90
C THR A 15 8.47 8.00 -17.53
N ILE A 16 7.22 8.46 -17.45
CA ILE A 16 6.54 8.78 -16.17
C ILE A 16 5.99 7.49 -15.54
N THR A 17 6.88 6.57 -15.20
CA THR A 17 6.57 5.49 -14.25
C THR A 17 7.78 5.24 -13.36
N ALA A 18 8.42 6.32 -12.90
CA ALA A 18 9.24 6.23 -11.70
C ALA A 18 8.30 5.95 -10.54
N ALA A 19 8.23 4.68 -10.12
CA ALA A 19 7.56 4.30 -8.89
C ALA A 19 8.19 5.13 -7.76
N ILE A 20 7.42 6.05 -7.20
CA ILE A 20 7.85 6.88 -6.07
C ILE A 20 8.38 5.96 -4.95
N THR A 21 9.69 6.00 -4.71
CA THR A 21 10.43 4.98 -3.95
C THR A 21 10.90 5.48 -2.58
N GLY A 22 10.78 6.77 -2.26
CA GLY A 22 11.28 7.27 -0.98
C GLY A 22 11.03 8.74 -0.67
N LEU A 23 11.87 9.30 0.21
CA LEU A 23 11.77 10.67 0.73
C LEU A 23 11.86 11.75 -0.37
N ALA A 24 12.54 11.48 -1.49
CA ALA A 24 12.72 12.44 -2.58
C ALA A 24 11.39 12.85 -3.22
N ASP A 25 10.46 11.91 -3.33
CA ASP A 25 9.16 12.12 -3.95
C ASP A 25 8.10 12.65 -2.96
N ALA A 26 8.43 12.69 -1.66
CA ALA A 26 7.48 13.04 -0.62
C ALA A 26 6.98 14.49 -0.74
N ASP A 27 7.84 15.39 -1.19
CA ASP A 27 7.49 16.80 -1.36
C ASP A 27 6.57 16.97 -2.57
N ALA A 28 6.78 16.21 -3.65
CA ALA A 28 5.87 16.16 -4.80
C ALA A 28 4.48 15.62 -4.42
N LEU A 29 4.42 14.62 -3.52
CA LEU A 29 3.16 14.11 -2.98
C LEU A 29 2.46 15.08 -2.01
N GLY A 30 3.08 16.20 -1.64
CA GLY A 30 2.51 17.16 -0.69
C GLY A 30 2.64 16.72 0.78
N VAL A 31 3.54 15.80 1.09
CA VAL A 31 3.86 15.40 2.47
C VAL A 31 4.75 16.47 3.08
N ARG A 32 4.40 16.98 4.25
CA ARG A 32 5.11 18.08 4.91
C ARG A 32 5.81 17.65 6.18
N SER A 33 7.03 18.12 6.38
CA SER A 33 7.74 17.95 7.65
C SER A 33 7.00 18.66 8.78
N ALA A 34 6.93 18.03 9.95
CA ALA A 34 6.36 18.68 11.13
C ALA A 34 7.23 19.86 11.58
N PRO A 35 6.66 21.05 11.85
CA PRO A 35 7.43 22.20 12.30
C PRO A 35 7.97 21.97 13.72
N THR A 36 9.17 22.48 14.00
CA THR A 36 9.90 22.25 15.26
C THR A 36 9.08 22.58 16.50
N GLY A 37 8.35 23.70 16.52
CA GLY A 37 7.47 24.07 17.64
C GLY A 37 6.37 23.04 17.94
N ARG A 38 5.74 22.45 16.91
CA ARG A 38 4.72 21.41 17.12
C ARG A 38 5.33 20.08 17.52
N ARG A 39 6.54 19.76 17.05
CA ARG A 39 7.28 18.58 17.51
C ARG A 39 7.59 18.67 19.01
N ALA A 40 8.08 19.83 19.44
CA ALA A 40 8.35 20.13 20.84
C ALA A 40 7.06 20.05 21.68
N LEU A 41 5.98 20.69 21.23
CA LEU A 41 4.70 20.66 21.94
C LEU A 41 4.13 19.24 22.07
N ALA A 42 4.21 18.41 21.02
CA ALA A 42 3.79 17.00 21.10
C ALA A 42 4.58 16.24 22.17
N PHE A 43 5.91 16.43 22.21
CA PHE A 43 6.75 15.83 23.24
C PHE A 43 6.40 16.34 24.64
N THR A 44 6.16 17.64 24.80
CA THR A 44 5.77 18.24 26.09
C THR A 44 4.44 17.67 26.60
N ILE A 45 3.46 17.43 25.71
CA ILE A 45 2.19 16.79 26.09
C ILE A 45 2.43 15.37 26.59
N ASP A 46 3.20 14.56 25.85
CA ASP A 46 3.54 13.20 26.27
C ASP A 46 4.30 13.23 27.61
N ALA A 47 5.29 14.11 27.76
CA ALA A 47 6.08 14.28 28.98
C ALA A 47 5.22 14.71 30.19
N ALA A 48 4.24 15.60 29.99
CA ALA A 48 3.32 16.00 31.04
C ALA A 48 2.50 14.82 31.57
N ILE A 49 2.02 13.96 30.67
CA ILE A 49 1.29 12.74 31.06
C ILE A 49 2.21 11.80 31.85
N TRP A 50 3.44 11.58 31.36
CA TRP A 50 4.45 10.79 32.09
C TRP A 50 4.69 11.34 33.50
N SER A 51 4.84 12.67 33.65
CA SER A 51 5.04 13.33 34.94
C SER A 51 3.85 13.17 35.87
N VAL A 52 2.61 13.31 35.38
CA VAL A 52 1.40 13.11 36.17
C VAL A 52 1.30 11.66 36.67
N LEU A 53 1.58 10.68 35.80
CA LEU A 53 1.56 9.26 36.18
C LEU A 53 2.69 8.89 37.15
N ALA A 54 3.83 9.58 37.07
CA ALA A 54 4.98 9.38 37.95
C ALA A 54 4.82 10.05 39.33
N ALA A 55 4.01 11.11 39.44
CA ALA A 55 3.92 11.92 40.65
C ALA A 55 3.61 11.13 41.94
N PRO A 56 2.63 10.18 41.97
CA PRO A 56 2.38 9.37 43.16
C PRO A 56 3.60 8.51 43.54
N GLY A 57 4.29 7.94 42.56
CA GLY A 57 5.47 7.11 42.80
C GLY A 57 6.66 7.92 43.31
N VAL A 58 6.86 9.15 42.81
CA VAL A 58 7.88 10.06 43.35
C VAL A 58 7.57 10.43 44.80
N ILE A 59 6.31 10.75 45.12
CA ILE A 59 5.90 11.05 46.51
C ILE A 59 6.15 9.83 47.40
N GLY A 60 5.71 8.63 46.98
CA GLY A 60 5.94 7.39 47.71
C GLY A 60 7.43 7.10 47.91
N ALA A 61 8.26 7.27 46.88
CA ALA A 61 9.70 7.06 46.95
C ALA A 61 10.39 8.04 47.92
N VAL A 62 10.00 9.32 47.92
CA VAL A 62 10.53 10.32 48.86
C VAL A 62 10.14 9.98 50.31
N VAL A 63 8.89 9.56 50.54
CA VAL A 63 8.44 9.14 51.88
C VAL A 63 9.18 7.88 52.33
N LEU A 64 9.31 6.87 51.47
CA LEU A 64 10.10 5.66 51.76
C LEU A 64 11.55 6.02 52.09
N LEU A 65 12.19 6.89 51.31
CA LEU A 65 13.56 7.31 51.57
C LEU A 65 13.68 7.98 52.95
N ARG A 66 12.71 8.82 53.35
CA ARG A 66 12.70 9.47 54.66
C ARG A 66 12.53 8.51 55.84
N VAL A 67 11.88 7.36 55.63
CA VAL A 67 11.72 6.32 56.66
C VAL A 67 12.90 5.36 56.67
N LEU A 68 13.32 4.90 55.49
CA LEU A 68 14.34 3.85 55.33
C LEU A 68 15.76 4.38 55.56
N LEU A 69 16.07 5.63 55.24
CA LEU A 69 17.43 6.16 55.39
C LEU A 69 17.84 6.25 56.88
N PRO A 70 17.07 6.87 57.80
CA PRO A 70 17.41 6.87 59.21
C PRO A 70 17.46 5.46 59.81
N ALA A 71 16.57 4.57 59.36
CA ALA A 71 16.57 3.17 59.81
C ALA A 71 17.84 2.42 59.35
N ALA A 72 18.30 2.66 58.12
CA ALA A 72 19.55 2.08 57.61
C ALA A 72 20.79 2.62 58.33
N LEU A 73 20.73 3.85 58.84
CA LEU A 73 21.79 4.47 59.66
C LEU A 73 21.73 4.08 61.14
N GLY A 74 20.69 3.35 61.56
CA GLY A 74 20.47 2.98 62.97
C GLY A 74 19.94 4.11 63.85
N GLU A 75 19.48 5.21 63.26
CA GLU A 75 18.97 6.40 63.96
C GLU A 75 17.50 6.24 64.38
N ALA A 76 16.73 5.38 63.71
CA ALA A 76 15.31 5.13 63.97
C ALA A 76 14.90 3.69 63.62
N SER A 77 13.69 3.27 64.03
CA SER A 77 13.08 2.01 63.58
C SER A 77 12.03 2.28 62.50
N ALA A 78 12.02 1.51 61.41
CA ALA A 78 10.96 1.57 60.40
C ALA A 78 9.84 0.57 60.74
N ALA A 79 8.65 1.06 61.09
CA ALA A 79 7.50 0.19 61.29
C ALA A 79 6.91 -0.24 59.93
N PRO A 80 6.40 -1.48 59.78
CA PRO A 80 5.77 -1.91 58.53
C PRO A 80 4.64 -1.00 58.06
N ALA A 81 3.86 -0.45 59.00
CA ALA A 81 2.76 0.47 58.70
C ALA A 81 3.21 1.75 57.97
N ASP A 82 4.41 2.27 58.30
CA ASP A 82 4.99 3.47 57.67
C ASP A 82 5.43 3.22 56.22
N LEU A 83 5.59 1.94 55.85
CA LEU A 83 6.06 1.52 54.53
C LEU A 83 4.90 1.16 53.58
N LEU A 84 3.73 0.78 54.11
CA LEU A 84 2.63 0.24 53.30
C LEU A 84 2.12 1.22 52.25
N LEU A 85 1.60 2.38 52.68
CA LEU A 85 1.05 3.38 51.77
C LEU A 85 2.06 3.88 50.73
N PRO A 86 3.29 4.30 51.09
CA PRO A 86 4.22 4.80 50.09
C PRO A 86 4.72 3.70 49.14
N SER A 87 4.79 2.44 49.58
CA SER A 87 5.05 1.29 48.69
C SER A 87 3.92 1.08 47.69
N ILE A 88 2.65 1.20 48.12
CA ILE A 88 1.49 1.14 47.24
C ILE A 88 1.53 2.27 46.20
N LEU A 89 1.85 3.49 46.62
CA LEU A 89 1.96 4.63 45.69
C LEU A 89 3.04 4.41 44.62
N VAL A 90 4.21 3.88 45.01
CA VAL A 90 5.27 3.49 44.07
C VAL A 90 4.75 2.40 43.13
N LEU A 91 4.19 1.31 43.66
CA LEU A 91 3.71 0.19 42.85
C LEU A 91 2.66 0.63 41.82
N VAL A 92 1.64 1.37 42.26
CA VAL A 92 0.56 1.87 41.39
C VAL A 92 1.13 2.76 40.29
N SER A 93 2.03 3.69 40.65
CA SER A 93 2.69 4.55 39.68
C SER A 93 3.50 3.74 38.66
N GLN A 94 4.30 2.77 39.09
CA GLN A 94 5.08 1.91 38.20
C GLN A 94 4.18 1.10 37.23
N VAL A 95 3.05 0.57 37.72
CA VAL A 95 2.08 -0.15 36.87
C VAL A 95 1.47 0.77 35.82
N LEU A 96 1.05 1.98 36.22
CA LEU A 96 0.48 2.97 35.29
C LEU A 96 1.49 3.43 34.24
N LEU A 97 2.73 3.69 34.66
CA LEU A 97 3.84 4.06 33.77
C LEU A 97 4.15 2.95 32.76
N ALA A 98 4.21 1.69 33.22
CA ALA A 98 4.45 0.54 32.35
C ALA A 98 3.31 0.34 31.34
N ALA A 99 2.05 0.42 31.81
CA ALA A 99 0.87 0.30 30.95
C ALA A 99 0.82 1.42 29.91
N PHE A 100 1.02 2.67 30.32
CA PHE A 100 1.05 3.82 29.42
C PHE A 100 2.20 3.72 28.42
N GLY A 101 3.40 3.35 28.87
CA GLY A 101 4.56 3.14 28.01
C GLY A 101 4.32 2.06 26.96
N LEU A 102 3.75 0.92 27.33
CA LEU A 102 3.40 -0.14 26.40
C LEU A 102 2.38 0.32 25.36
N VAL A 103 1.30 0.99 25.80
CA VAL A 103 0.28 1.55 24.90
C VAL A 103 0.90 2.55 23.92
N GLN A 104 1.74 3.46 24.42
CA GLN A 104 2.45 4.44 23.59
C GLN A 104 3.39 3.77 22.60
N LEU A 105 4.16 2.74 22.99
CA LEU A 105 5.02 1.98 22.08
C LEU A 105 4.21 1.27 20.98
N VAL A 106 3.10 0.64 21.34
CA VAL A 106 2.22 -0.06 20.39
C VAL A 106 1.57 0.92 19.41
N LEU A 107 0.99 2.02 19.91
CA LEU A 107 0.40 3.06 19.07
C LEU A 107 1.44 3.68 18.15
N HIS A 108 2.63 3.94 18.67
CA HIS A 108 3.68 4.59 17.89
C HIS A 108 4.28 3.66 16.84
N GLY A 109 4.49 2.39 17.18
CA GLY A 109 4.97 1.37 16.25
C GLY A 109 3.97 1.02 15.14
N ARG A 110 2.68 0.88 15.49
CA ARG A 110 1.63 0.42 14.56
C ARG A 110 0.97 1.54 13.77
N ARG A 111 0.78 2.70 14.40
CA ARG A 111 0.06 3.85 13.82
C ARG A 111 0.93 5.08 13.66
N GLY A 112 2.16 5.11 14.17
CA GLY A 112 3.02 6.29 14.06
C GLY A 112 2.61 7.45 14.97
N VAL A 113 1.70 7.23 15.92
CA VAL A 113 1.17 8.28 16.80
C VAL A 113 1.47 7.97 18.26
N THR A 114 1.76 9.01 19.02
CA THR A 114 1.66 9.05 20.48
C THR A 114 0.46 9.92 20.85
N VAL A 115 0.06 9.99 22.11
CA VAL A 115 -1.01 10.90 22.56
C VAL A 115 -0.72 12.35 22.14
N GLY A 116 0.48 12.85 22.41
CA GLY A 116 0.89 14.21 22.03
C GLY A 116 1.00 14.44 20.52
N LYS A 117 1.42 13.42 19.75
CA LYS A 117 1.44 13.52 18.28
C LYS A 117 0.01 13.53 17.70
N ALA A 118 -0.87 12.67 18.21
CA ALA A 118 -2.25 12.59 17.76
C ALA A 118 -3.03 13.89 18.04
N SER A 119 -2.85 14.48 19.23
CA SER A 119 -3.53 15.75 19.59
C SER A 119 -3.14 16.91 18.68
N LEU A 120 -1.91 16.90 18.15
CA LEU A 120 -1.43 17.91 17.22
C LEU A 120 -1.57 17.50 15.76
N GLY A 121 -2.11 16.33 15.42
CA GLY A 121 -2.19 15.86 14.03
C GLY A 121 -0.82 15.60 13.38
N LEU A 122 0.16 15.20 14.19
CA LEU A 122 1.49 14.77 13.72
C LEU A 122 1.54 13.25 13.61
N ARG A 123 2.34 12.75 12.67
CA ARG A 123 2.54 11.31 12.49
C ARG A 123 3.99 10.98 12.18
N SER A 124 4.49 9.94 12.82
CA SER A 124 5.75 9.30 12.46
C SER A 124 5.52 8.28 11.35
N VAL A 125 6.25 8.41 10.25
CA VAL A 125 6.22 7.50 9.11
C VAL A 125 7.61 6.92 8.84
N GLY A 126 7.67 5.71 8.30
CA GLY A 126 8.93 5.11 7.88
C GLY A 126 9.52 5.87 6.70
N VAL A 127 10.84 6.00 6.64
CA VAL A 127 11.50 6.69 5.50
C VAL A 127 11.40 5.93 4.17
N VAL A 128 11.17 4.62 4.25
CA VAL A 128 10.96 3.75 3.08
C VAL A 128 9.46 3.68 2.82
N ALA A 129 9.05 4.09 1.61
CA ALA A 129 7.66 4.09 1.15
C ALA A 129 6.64 4.85 2.01
N LEU A 130 7.08 5.70 2.95
CA LEU A 130 6.22 6.47 3.87
C LEU A 130 5.25 5.59 4.68
N GLY A 131 5.62 4.33 4.89
CA GLY A 131 4.77 3.34 5.55
C GLY A 131 4.77 3.45 7.08
N ARG A 132 4.25 2.41 7.73
CA ARG A 132 4.26 2.30 9.20
C ARG A 132 5.70 2.26 9.73
N PRO A 133 6.03 2.92 10.85
CA PRO A 133 7.39 2.92 11.41
C PRO A 133 7.92 1.54 11.80
N GLY A 134 7.02 0.67 12.29
CA GLY A 134 7.35 -0.66 12.79
C GLY A 134 7.65 -0.65 14.29
N PHE A 135 7.08 -1.62 15.01
CA PHE A 135 7.19 -1.70 16.48
C PHE A 135 8.64 -1.74 16.96
N TRP A 136 9.46 -2.65 16.44
CA TRP A 136 10.84 -2.84 16.92
C TRP A 136 11.76 -1.64 16.67
N ARG A 137 11.58 -0.92 15.56
CA ARG A 137 12.31 0.32 15.27
C ARG A 137 11.98 1.40 16.29
N ILE A 138 10.70 1.52 16.63
CA ILE A 138 10.24 2.47 17.66
C ILE A 138 10.76 2.08 19.03
N THR A 139 10.69 0.80 19.39
CA THR A 139 11.20 0.30 20.66
C THR A 139 12.70 0.57 20.79
N GLY A 140 13.51 0.26 19.77
CA GLY A 140 14.95 0.56 19.81
C GLY A 140 15.26 2.05 20.01
N ARG A 141 14.54 2.93 19.31
CA ARG A 141 14.61 4.39 19.52
C ARG A 141 14.23 4.78 20.95
N ALA A 142 13.16 4.21 21.49
CA ALA A 142 12.68 4.51 22.84
C ALA A 142 13.67 4.03 23.90
N THR A 143 14.30 2.87 23.70
CA THR A 143 15.37 2.35 24.55
C THR A 143 16.57 3.28 24.55
N VAL A 144 17.01 3.79 23.40
CA VAL A 144 18.12 4.76 23.35
C VAL A 144 17.77 6.06 24.07
N LEU A 145 16.55 6.57 23.90
CA LEU A 145 16.09 7.75 24.64
C LEU A 145 16.07 7.48 26.16
N TRP A 146 15.61 6.31 26.58
CA TRP A 146 15.59 5.89 27.98
C TRP A 146 17.02 5.80 28.55
N LEU A 147 17.94 5.15 27.84
CA LEU A 147 19.35 5.07 28.23
C LEU A 147 19.99 6.45 28.33
N ALA A 148 19.74 7.33 27.36
CA ALA A 148 20.26 8.69 27.39
C ALA A 148 19.72 9.48 28.60
N TRP A 149 18.44 9.30 28.94
CA TRP A 149 17.85 9.86 30.15
C TRP A 149 18.50 9.30 31.43
N SER A 150 18.78 8.00 31.47
CA SER A 150 19.40 7.34 32.63
C SER A 150 20.85 7.76 32.86
N VAL A 151 21.63 7.99 31.79
CA VAL A 151 23.05 8.37 31.89
C VAL A 151 23.24 9.87 32.08
N LEU A 152 22.54 10.69 31.30
CA LEU A 152 22.58 12.15 31.36
C LEU A 152 21.16 12.70 31.41
N PRO A 153 20.53 12.73 32.60
CA PRO A 153 19.17 13.24 32.76
C PRO A 153 19.05 14.65 32.17
N VAL A 154 17.97 14.89 31.43
CA VAL A 154 17.70 16.14 30.70
C VAL A 154 18.67 16.41 29.52
N VAL A 155 19.99 16.41 29.76
CA VAL A 155 21.01 16.77 28.75
C VAL A 155 21.09 15.76 27.61
N GLY A 156 21.12 14.46 27.90
CA GLY A 156 21.18 13.41 26.89
C GLY A 156 20.00 13.47 25.90
N PRO A 157 18.75 13.44 26.39
CA PRO A 157 17.55 13.67 25.57
C PRO A 157 17.58 14.99 24.79
N ALA A 158 18.00 16.10 25.44
CA ALA A 158 18.06 17.40 24.78
C ALA A 158 19.04 17.39 23.58
N LEU A 159 20.22 16.79 23.73
CA LEU A 159 21.18 16.62 22.64
C LEU A 159 20.62 15.75 21.51
N LEU A 160 19.98 14.64 21.86
CA LEU A 160 19.34 13.75 20.90
C LEU A 160 18.28 14.48 20.07
N PHE A 161 17.42 15.30 20.69
CA PHE A 161 16.45 16.10 19.94
C PHE A 161 17.08 17.27 19.19
N ALA A 162 18.05 17.95 19.78
CA ALA A 162 18.73 19.10 19.18
C ALA A 162 19.46 18.73 17.88
N SER A 163 19.96 17.50 17.76
CA SER A 163 20.60 17.01 16.54
C SER A 163 19.75 17.16 15.27
N GLY A 164 18.42 17.26 15.39
CA GLY A 164 17.52 17.50 14.25
C GLY A 164 17.61 18.91 13.66
N LEU A 165 18.16 19.89 14.38
CA LEU A 165 18.41 21.24 13.85
C LEU A 165 19.51 21.25 12.78
N TRP A 166 20.42 20.28 12.81
CA TRP A 166 21.52 20.11 11.84
C TRP A 166 21.23 18.98 10.86
N ASP A 167 19.96 18.77 10.51
CA ASP A 167 19.59 17.75 9.53
C ASP A 167 19.85 18.23 8.10
N PRO A 168 20.81 17.65 7.35
CA PRO A 168 21.16 18.12 6.01
C PRO A 168 20.02 17.90 5.00
N SER A 169 19.04 17.04 5.33
CA SER A 169 17.86 16.84 4.49
C SER A 169 16.81 17.95 4.61
N GLY A 170 16.97 18.89 5.55
CA GLY A 170 15.98 19.96 5.82
C GLY A 170 14.67 19.46 6.43
N ARG A 171 14.58 18.17 6.79
CA ARG A 171 13.36 17.53 7.31
C ARG A 171 13.28 17.46 8.83
N GLY A 172 14.30 17.99 9.52
CA GLY A 172 14.38 18.06 10.98
C GLY A 172 14.59 16.71 11.66
N ARG A 173 15.16 15.70 10.97
CA ARG A 173 15.33 14.35 11.52
C ARG A 173 16.46 14.31 12.55
N SER A 174 16.08 14.09 13.80
CA SER A 174 17.02 13.88 14.91
C SER A 174 17.80 12.57 14.77
N TRP A 175 18.87 12.38 15.54
CA TRP A 175 19.58 11.11 15.66
C TRP A 175 18.65 9.96 16.07
N LEU A 176 17.65 10.22 16.94
CA LEU A 176 16.61 9.25 17.27
C LEU A 176 15.74 8.88 16.07
N ASP A 177 15.37 9.86 15.24
CA ASP A 177 14.60 9.63 14.02
C ASP A 177 15.42 8.87 12.97
N ARG A 178 16.73 9.10 12.91
CA ARG A 178 17.64 8.35 12.02
C ARG A 178 17.81 6.90 12.47
N LEU A 179 18.05 6.68 13.76
CA LEU A 179 18.12 5.36 14.37
C LEU A 179 16.82 4.56 14.13
N GLY A 180 15.67 5.21 14.34
CA GLY A 180 14.37 4.59 14.08
C GLY A 180 14.01 4.46 12.60
N SER A 181 14.78 5.05 11.68
CA SER A 181 14.43 5.19 10.26
C SER A 181 13.03 5.81 10.07
N VAL A 182 12.73 6.82 10.89
CA VAL A 182 11.45 7.52 10.95
C VAL A 182 11.61 8.95 10.43
N TRP A 183 10.51 9.49 9.92
CA TRP A 183 10.32 10.91 9.66
C TRP A 183 8.99 11.35 10.29
N LEU A 184 8.99 12.51 10.94
CA LEU A 184 7.81 13.06 11.61
C LEU A 184 7.17 14.11 10.70
N VAL A 185 5.98 13.79 10.21
CA VAL A 185 5.21 14.58 9.23
C VAL A 185 4.02 15.26 9.89
N ASP A 186 3.60 16.37 9.29
CA ASP A 186 2.38 17.08 9.63
C ASP A 186 1.21 16.53 8.82
N ALA A 187 0.51 15.54 9.38
CA ALA A 187 -0.64 14.91 8.75
C ALA A 187 -1.90 15.79 8.76
N ARG A 188 -1.89 16.93 9.48
CA ARG A 188 -3.02 17.87 9.51
C ARG A 188 -2.97 18.89 8.37
N HIS A 189 -1.78 19.41 8.04
CA HIS A 189 -1.63 20.43 6.98
C HIS A 189 -0.87 19.95 5.74
N GLY A 190 -0.60 18.65 5.66
CA GLY A 190 -0.01 17.96 4.51
C GLY A 190 -0.72 16.63 4.26
N LEU A 191 -0.29 15.91 3.23
CA LEU A 191 -0.81 14.57 2.93
C LEU A 191 -0.50 13.61 4.09
N ASP A 192 -1.51 12.93 4.65
CA ASP A 192 -1.32 11.84 5.61
C ASP A 192 -0.97 10.54 4.86
N PRO A 193 0.26 10.01 4.99
CA PRO A 193 0.65 8.77 4.30
C PRO A 193 -0.10 7.53 4.82
N ALA A 194 -0.76 7.63 5.97
CA ALA A 194 -1.58 6.54 6.50
C ALA A 194 -2.97 6.46 5.83
N ASP A 195 -3.40 7.47 5.08
CA ASP A 195 -4.65 7.43 4.32
C ASP A 195 -4.39 6.94 2.88
N PRO A 196 -4.73 5.68 2.56
CA PRO A 196 -4.47 5.13 1.23
C PRO A 196 -5.27 5.83 0.14
N LYS A 197 -6.45 6.40 0.45
CA LYS A 197 -7.27 7.11 -0.53
C LYS A 197 -6.62 8.44 -0.89
N ALA A 198 -6.21 9.22 0.13
CA ALA A 198 -5.52 10.48 -0.08
C ALA A 198 -4.21 10.29 -0.86
N VAL A 199 -3.43 9.25 -0.53
CA VAL A 199 -2.19 8.92 -1.25
C VAL A 199 -2.47 8.57 -2.71
N ARG A 200 -3.50 7.76 -3.00
CA ARG A 200 -3.89 7.44 -4.39
C ARG A 200 -4.31 8.67 -5.16
N GLN A 201 -5.10 9.55 -4.53
CA GLN A 201 -5.54 10.79 -5.16
C GLN A 201 -4.36 11.73 -5.44
N ALA A 202 -3.44 11.89 -4.49
CA ALA A 202 -2.22 12.68 -4.67
C ALA A 202 -1.36 12.12 -5.82
N ARG A 203 -1.19 10.79 -5.88
CA ARG A 203 -0.48 10.13 -7.00
C ARG A 203 -1.17 10.37 -8.34
N ARG A 204 -2.50 10.26 -8.40
CA ARG A 204 -3.26 10.53 -9.63
C ARG A 204 -3.15 11.99 -10.07
N ALA A 205 -3.10 12.93 -9.13
CA ALA A 205 -2.93 14.34 -9.43
C ALA A 205 -1.54 14.68 -9.98
N LEU A 206 -0.51 13.89 -9.63
CA LEU A 206 0.84 14.03 -10.17
C LEU A 206 0.98 13.46 -11.60
N VAL A 207 0.10 12.54 -12.00
CA VAL A 207 0.07 12.07 -13.39
C VAL A 207 -0.59 13.17 -14.23
N PRO A 208 0.14 13.86 -15.11
CA PRO A 208 -0.46 14.87 -15.96
C PRO A 208 -1.60 14.23 -16.76
N PRO A 209 -2.75 14.92 -16.93
CA PRO A 209 -3.81 14.40 -17.78
C PRO A 209 -3.24 14.10 -19.16
N PRO A 210 -3.68 13.02 -19.83
CA PRO A 210 -3.23 12.73 -21.19
C PRO A 210 -3.44 13.99 -22.01
N SER A 211 -2.34 14.52 -22.55
CA SER A 211 -2.42 15.77 -23.29
C SER A 211 -3.39 15.56 -24.45
N THR A 212 -4.45 16.36 -24.54
CA THR A 212 -5.33 16.41 -25.71
C THR A 212 -4.63 17.14 -26.86
N ARG A 213 -3.29 17.06 -26.93
CA ARG A 213 -2.57 17.38 -28.15
C ARG A 213 -3.02 16.31 -29.13
N ARG A 214 -4.05 16.64 -29.91
CA ARG A 214 -4.28 15.95 -31.18
C ARG A 214 -2.95 16.06 -31.88
N GLU A 215 -2.22 14.95 -31.91
CA GLU A 215 -1.16 14.79 -32.88
C GLU A 215 -1.82 15.14 -34.20
N SER A 216 -1.39 16.24 -34.82
CA SER A 216 -1.80 16.58 -36.16
C SER A 216 -1.19 15.50 -37.04
N LEU A 217 -1.88 14.36 -37.13
CA LEU A 217 -1.53 13.33 -38.07
C LEU A 217 -1.49 14.01 -39.44
N PRO A 218 -0.44 13.77 -40.24
CA PRO A 218 -0.40 14.31 -41.59
C PRO A 218 -1.71 13.94 -42.27
N SER A 219 -2.40 14.95 -42.79
CA SER A 219 -3.62 14.74 -43.55
C SER A 219 -3.29 13.79 -44.69
N LEU A 220 -3.95 12.63 -44.72
CA LEU A 220 -3.94 11.76 -45.90
C LEU A 220 -4.79 12.38 -47.04
N ALA A 221 -5.46 13.51 -46.80
CA ALA A 221 -5.98 14.32 -47.88
C ALA A 221 -4.78 14.88 -48.65
N THR A 222 -4.61 14.36 -49.86
CA THR A 222 -3.60 14.80 -50.81
C THR A 222 -3.92 16.22 -51.23
N ASP A 223 -3.40 17.21 -50.52
CA ASP A 223 -3.35 18.60 -50.98
C ASP A 223 -2.21 18.75 -52.00
N ALA A 224 -2.30 18.01 -53.11
CA ALA A 224 -1.58 18.37 -54.30
C ALA A 224 -2.33 19.54 -54.96
N ALA A 225 -1.91 20.76 -54.64
CA ALA A 225 -2.33 21.94 -55.39
C ALA A 225 -1.96 21.74 -56.87
N GLY A 226 -2.96 21.38 -57.68
CA GLY A 226 -2.80 21.07 -59.10
C GLY A 226 -3.31 19.70 -59.54
N ALA A 227 -3.77 18.82 -58.65
CA ALA A 227 -4.45 17.60 -59.07
C ALA A 227 -5.90 17.93 -59.47
N PRO A 228 -6.33 17.65 -60.72
CA PRO A 228 -7.72 17.86 -61.11
C PRO A 228 -8.63 16.99 -60.23
N ALA A 229 -9.70 17.60 -59.72
CA ALA A 229 -10.72 16.88 -58.97
C ALA A 229 -11.23 15.70 -59.82
N LEU A 230 -10.95 14.48 -59.37
CA LEU A 230 -11.50 13.28 -59.99
C LEU A 230 -12.98 13.21 -59.63
N VAL A 231 -13.80 13.93 -60.38
CA VAL A 231 -15.24 13.69 -60.44
C VAL A 231 -15.40 12.37 -61.19
N PRO A 232 -16.03 11.33 -60.62
CA PRO A 232 -16.32 10.09 -61.35
C PRO A 232 -17.35 10.41 -62.45
N ALA A 233 -16.86 10.91 -63.58
CA ALA A 233 -17.66 11.08 -64.78
C ALA A 233 -17.76 9.73 -65.47
N ALA A 234 -19.01 9.30 -65.69
CA ALA A 234 -19.41 8.12 -66.40
C ALA A 234 -19.10 6.78 -65.72
N ARG A 235 -20.18 6.06 -65.44
CA ARG A 235 -20.18 4.61 -65.21
C ARG A 235 -19.53 3.97 -66.43
N SER A 236 -18.28 3.55 -66.31
CA SER A 236 -17.62 2.78 -67.36
C SER A 236 -18.24 1.38 -67.35
N ALA A 237 -19.10 1.09 -68.32
CA ALA A 237 -19.53 -0.27 -68.60
C ALA A 237 -18.38 -1.02 -69.29
N SER A 238 -17.33 -1.32 -68.52
CA SER A 238 -16.33 -2.29 -68.93
C SER A 238 -16.90 -3.67 -68.61
N GLY A 239 -17.16 -4.46 -69.65
CA GLY A 239 -17.73 -5.79 -69.52
C GLY A 239 -16.90 -6.69 -68.61
N VAL A 240 -17.58 -7.48 -67.80
CA VAL A 240 -16.99 -8.58 -67.04
C VAL A 240 -16.40 -9.57 -68.04
N VAL A 241 -15.08 -9.58 -68.19
CA VAL A 241 -14.36 -10.69 -68.82
C VAL A 241 -14.23 -11.78 -67.76
N THR A 242 -15.05 -12.80 -67.87
CA THR A 242 -14.90 -14.02 -67.07
C THR A 242 -13.61 -14.73 -67.49
N ALA A 243 -12.64 -14.83 -66.59
CA ALA A 243 -11.52 -15.75 -66.76
C ALA A 243 -12.07 -17.20 -66.73
N PRO A 244 -11.52 -18.12 -67.54
CA PRO A 244 -11.88 -19.53 -67.44
C PRO A 244 -11.58 -20.05 -66.03
N ALA A 245 -12.52 -20.79 -65.48
CA ALA A 245 -12.45 -21.39 -64.15
C ALA A 245 -11.23 -22.31 -64.03
N ALA A 246 -10.14 -21.76 -63.49
CA ALA A 246 -9.15 -22.54 -62.76
C ALA A 246 -9.53 -22.45 -61.28
N GLU A 247 -10.06 -23.55 -60.79
CA GLU A 247 -10.64 -23.75 -59.48
C GLU A 247 -9.54 -23.77 -58.41
N SER A 248 -9.05 -22.59 -58.01
CA SER A 248 -8.48 -22.42 -56.68
C SER A 248 -8.85 -21.03 -56.18
N ALA A 249 -10.06 -20.94 -55.61
CA ALA A 249 -10.39 -19.82 -54.75
C ALA A 249 -9.32 -19.75 -53.65
N TRP A 250 -8.67 -18.59 -53.52
CA TRP A 250 -7.85 -18.32 -52.35
C TRP A 250 -8.78 -18.32 -51.13
N VAL A 251 -8.75 -19.41 -50.38
CA VAL A 251 -9.43 -19.55 -49.09
C VAL A 251 -8.50 -18.91 -48.06
N PRO A 252 -8.93 -17.85 -47.34
CA PRO A 252 -8.20 -17.40 -46.17
C PRO A 252 -8.00 -18.61 -45.26
N PRO A 253 -6.81 -18.88 -44.68
CA PRO A 253 -6.72 -19.96 -43.72
C PRO A 253 -7.80 -19.72 -42.66
N GLU A 254 -8.69 -20.69 -42.44
CA GLU A 254 -9.57 -20.66 -41.29
C GLU A 254 -8.64 -20.47 -40.10
N LEU A 255 -8.73 -19.30 -39.45
CA LEU A 255 -8.35 -19.19 -38.06
C LEU A 255 -9.31 -20.13 -37.35
N ALA A 256 -8.93 -21.41 -37.28
CA ALA A 256 -9.51 -22.36 -36.38
C ALA A 256 -9.25 -21.81 -34.99
N GLY A 257 -10.13 -20.93 -34.53
CA GLY A 257 -10.29 -20.64 -33.11
C GLY A 257 -10.43 -22.01 -32.47
N ASN A 258 -9.48 -22.34 -31.60
CA ASN A 258 -9.47 -23.65 -31.00
C ASN A 258 -10.82 -23.73 -30.26
N PRO A 259 -11.61 -24.82 -30.37
CA PRO A 259 -12.90 -24.94 -29.65
C PRO A 259 -12.76 -24.86 -28.10
N ARG A 260 -11.55 -24.55 -27.62
CA ARG A 260 -11.09 -24.38 -26.25
C ARG A 260 -10.86 -22.92 -25.86
N ASP A 261 -11.19 -21.93 -26.69
CA ASP A 261 -10.97 -20.53 -26.35
C ASP A 261 -12.13 -20.02 -25.47
N ALA A 262 -11.86 -19.76 -24.18
CA ALA A 262 -12.81 -19.12 -23.27
C ALA A 262 -12.53 -17.62 -23.14
N VAL A 263 -13.58 -16.84 -22.99
CA VAL A 263 -13.51 -15.41 -22.71
C VAL A 263 -14.21 -15.14 -21.39
N LEU A 264 -13.52 -14.47 -20.48
CA LEU A 264 -14.12 -13.98 -19.24
C LEU A 264 -14.65 -12.58 -19.48
N VAL A 265 -15.96 -12.41 -19.34
CA VAL A 265 -16.62 -11.10 -19.41
C VAL A 265 -16.80 -10.59 -17.99
N LEU A 266 -15.98 -9.62 -17.61
CA LEU A 266 -16.03 -9.02 -16.28
C LEU A 266 -17.27 -8.12 -16.13
N ASP A 267 -17.64 -7.85 -14.88
CA ASP A 267 -18.77 -6.98 -14.51
C ASP A 267 -18.67 -5.53 -15.02
N ASP A 268 -17.48 -5.06 -15.35
CA ASP A 268 -17.23 -3.76 -15.99
C ASP A 268 -17.35 -3.78 -17.52
N GLY A 269 -17.68 -4.95 -18.09
CA GLY A 269 -17.82 -5.17 -19.53
C GLY A 269 -16.50 -5.48 -20.25
N SER A 270 -15.36 -5.48 -19.55
CA SER A 270 -14.09 -5.89 -20.14
C SER A 270 -14.09 -7.39 -20.44
N ARG A 271 -13.46 -7.75 -21.57
CA ARG A 271 -13.36 -9.12 -22.05
C ARG A 271 -11.91 -9.56 -21.96
N VAL A 272 -11.68 -10.72 -21.36
CA VAL A 272 -10.35 -11.28 -21.13
C VAL A 272 -10.29 -12.68 -21.71
N ASP A 273 -9.45 -12.86 -22.73
CA ASP A 273 -9.20 -14.16 -23.32
C ASP A 273 -8.42 -15.05 -22.34
N VAL A 274 -8.84 -16.31 -22.21
CA VAL A 274 -8.19 -17.30 -21.36
C VAL A 274 -7.07 -17.97 -22.16
N ALA A 275 -5.83 -17.57 -21.88
CA ALA A 275 -4.65 -18.05 -22.59
C ALA A 275 -4.12 -19.41 -22.05
N GLY A 276 -4.69 -19.91 -20.94
CA GLY A 276 -4.30 -21.16 -20.30
C GLY A 276 -4.59 -21.15 -18.80
N ASP A 277 -3.94 -22.05 -18.06
CA ASP A 277 -4.05 -22.11 -16.59
C ASP A 277 -3.61 -20.78 -15.96
N GLY A 278 -4.50 -20.20 -15.16
CA GLY A 278 -4.39 -18.85 -14.64
C GLY A 278 -4.75 -18.72 -13.17
N LEU A 279 -4.36 -17.58 -12.59
CA LEU A 279 -4.74 -17.17 -11.25
C LEU A 279 -5.44 -15.82 -11.30
N LEU A 280 -6.52 -15.67 -10.55
CA LEU A 280 -7.23 -14.40 -10.39
C LEU A 280 -7.23 -13.96 -8.93
N GLY A 281 -7.22 -12.64 -8.71
CA GLY A 281 -7.28 -12.04 -7.39
C GLY A 281 -6.87 -10.56 -7.43
N ARG A 282 -6.80 -9.88 -6.28
CA ARG A 282 -6.40 -8.46 -6.27
C ARG A 282 -4.92 -8.21 -6.57
N ALA A 283 -4.08 -9.23 -6.36
CA ALA A 283 -2.65 -9.22 -6.59
C ALA A 283 -2.17 -10.69 -6.71
N PRO A 284 -2.54 -11.38 -7.81
CA PRO A 284 -2.35 -12.81 -7.94
C PRO A 284 -0.87 -13.13 -8.11
N GLU A 285 -0.38 -14.05 -7.28
CA GLU A 285 1.00 -14.55 -7.32
C GLU A 285 0.98 -16.08 -7.33
N PRO A 286 1.80 -16.73 -8.19
CA PRO A 286 1.95 -18.18 -8.20
C PRO A 286 2.72 -18.67 -6.98
N ARG A 287 2.42 -19.88 -6.51
CA ARG A 287 3.25 -20.57 -5.50
C ARG A 287 4.58 -21.01 -6.11
N VAL A 288 5.60 -21.20 -5.27
CA VAL A 288 6.91 -21.70 -5.71
C VAL A 288 6.74 -23.04 -6.42
N GLY A 289 7.13 -23.11 -7.70
CA GLY A 289 7.00 -24.31 -8.53
C GLY A 289 5.65 -24.48 -9.24
N GLU A 290 4.67 -23.58 -9.04
CA GLU A 290 3.39 -23.58 -9.73
C GLU A 290 3.55 -22.96 -11.13
N ARG A 291 3.18 -23.70 -12.17
CA ARG A 291 3.17 -23.18 -13.55
C ARG A 291 1.84 -22.50 -13.81
N VAL A 292 1.89 -21.20 -14.08
CA VAL A 292 0.73 -20.37 -14.39
C VAL A 292 1.05 -19.56 -15.64
N VAL A 293 0.16 -19.59 -16.61
CA VAL A 293 0.29 -18.91 -17.89
C VAL A 293 -0.30 -17.50 -17.81
N GLN A 294 -1.34 -17.31 -17.00
CA GLN A 294 -2.07 -16.04 -16.93
C GLN A 294 -2.31 -15.57 -15.49
N LEU A 295 -1.95 -14.32 -15.21
CA LEU A 295 -2.29 -13.66 -13.95
C LEU A 295 -3.33 -12.59 -14.23
N LEU A 296 -4.52 -12.73 -13.67
CA LEU A 296 -5.64 -11.82 -13.86
C LEU A 296 -5.87 -10.97 -12.60
N PRO A 297 -5.25 -9.79 -12.49
CA PRO A 297 -5.51 -8.86 -11.40
C PRO A 297 -6.92 -8.26 -11.55
N LEU A 298 -7.74 -8.40 -10.51
CA LEU A 298 -9.04 -7.76 -10.41
C LEU A 298 -8.95 -6.54 -9.50
N ASP A 299 -9.41 -5.37 -9.97
CA ASP A 299 -9.53 -4.19 -9.11
C ASP A 299 -10.52 -4.47 -7.98
N ASP A 300 -10.11 -4.20 -6.75
CA ASP A 300 -10.86 -4.51 -5.53
C ASP A 300 -10.71 -3.37 -4.51
N PRO A 301 -11.45 -2.26 -4.69
CA PRO A 301 -11.36 -1.11 -3.81
C PRO A 301 -11.91 -1.38 -2.41
N ARG A 302 -12.73 -2.44 -2.23
CA ARG A 302 -13.34 -2.84 -0.96
C ARG A 302 -12.52 -3.90 -0.20
N MET A 303 -11.44 -4.41 -0.79
CA MET A 303 -10.55 -5.43 -0.20
C MET A 303 -11.29 -6.74 0.11
N GLU A 304 -12.30 -7.07 -0.70
CA GLU A 304 -13.14 -8.27 -0.58
C GLU A 304 -12.57 -9.47 -1.37
N ILE A 305 -11.59 -9.24 -2.24
CA ILE A 305 -10.89 -10.25 -3.04
C ILE A 305 -9.52 -10.55 -2.39
N SER A 306 -9.23 -11.82 -2.11
CA SER A 306 -7.92 -12.26 -1.63
C SER A 306 -6.81 -11.98 -2.66
N LYS A 307 -5.53 -11.93 -2.21
CA LYS A 307 -4.37 -11.67 -3.10
C LYS A 307 -4.37 -12.60 -4.32
N THR A 308 -4.38 -13.90 -4.05
CA THR A 308 -4.68 -14.97 -5.02
C THR A 308 -5.98 -15.62 -4.55
N HIS A 309 -7.09 -15.37 -5.25
CA HIS A 309 -8.43 -15.74 -4.80
C HIS A 309 -8.90 -17.07 -5.39
N ALA A 310 -8.74 -17.26 -6.70
CA ALA A 310 -9.09 -18.50 -7.38
C ALA A 310 -8.05 -18.82 -8.47
N ALA A 311 -7.96 -20.10 -8.81
CA ALA A 311 -7.28 -20.58 -10.01
C ALA A 311 -8.33 -20.91 -11.07
N PHE A 312 -7.99 -20.74 -12.33
CA PHE A 312 -8.84 -21.10 -13.46
C PHE A 312 -8.02 -21.72 -14.57
N GLY A 313 -8.69 -22.33 -15.54
CA GLY A 313 -8.04 -22.86 -16.73
C GLY A 313 -9.03 -23.57 -17.63
N ILE A 314 -8.51 -24.19 -18.68
CA ILE A 314 -9.29 -24.97 -19.64
C ILE A 314 -8.60 -26.31 -19.81
N ASP A 315 -9.35 -27.38 -19.58
CA ASP A 315 -8.91 -28.74 -19.83
C ASP A 315 -9.85 -29.44 -20.83
N ASP A 316 -9.72 -30.76 -20.98
CA ASP A 316 -10.56 -31.53 -21.90
C ASP A 316 -12.05 -31.59 -21.47
N ALA A 317 -12.36 -31.29 -20.20
CA ALA A 317 -13.72 -31.25 -19.67
C ALA A 317 -14.38 -29.87 -19.80
N GLY A 318 -13.58 -28.80 -19.96
CA GLY A 318 -14.06 -27.45 -20.22
C GLY A 318 -13.34 -26.40 -19.39
N PHE A 319 -13.98 -25.24 -19.22
CA PHE A 319 -13.47 -24.21 -18.31
C PHE A 319 -13.66 -24.67 -16.87
N TRP A 320 -12.61 -24.63 -16.06
CA TRP A 320 -12.67 -24.97 -14.65
C TRP A 320 -12.22 -23.80 -13.78
N ILE A 321 -12.73 -23.78 -12.54
CA ILE A 321 -12.30 -22.83 -11.51
C ILE A 321 -12.11 -23.56 -10.17
N ALA A 322 -11.16 -23.09 -9.36
CA ALA A 322 -10.91 -23.59 -8.01
C ALA A 322 -10.62 -22.45 -7.04
N ASP A 323 -11.38 -22.35 -5.96
CA ASP A 323 -11.12 -21.38 -4.90
C ASP A 323 -9.78 -21.70 -4.19
N ARG A 324 -8.97 -20.68 -3.88
CA ARG A 324 -7.62 -20.84 -3.32
C ARG A 324 -7.55 -20.71 -1.79
N GLY A 325 -8.67 -20.94 -1.12
CA GLY A 325 -8.83 -20.67 0.31
C GLY A 325 -9.07 -19.17 0.53
N SER A 326 -9.92 -18.58 -0.29
CA SER A 326 -10.24 -17.16 -0.21
C SER A 326 -11.01 -16.82 1.07
N THR A 327 -10.95 -15.56 1.50
CA THR A 327 -11.60 -15.13 2.74
C THR A 327 -13.13 -15.04 2.62
N ASN A 328 -13.62 -14.63 1.44
CA ASN A 328 -15.05 -14.38 1.20
C ASN A 328 -15.70 -15.48 0.35
N GLY A 329 -14.94 -16.49 -0.08
CA GLY A 329 -15.41 -17.58 -0.92
C GLY A 329 -15.57 -17.19 -2.39
N THR A 330 -15.63 -18.22 -3.22
CA THR A 330 -16.01 -18.14 -4.63
C THR A 330 -17.38 -18.80 -4.79
N SER A 331 -18.33 -18.15 -5.47
CA SER A 331 -19.63 -18.75 -5.78
C SER A 331 -19.90 -18.75 -7.28
N VAL A 332 -20.68 -19.72 -7.75
CA VAL A 332 -20.99 -19.88 -9.16
C VAL A 332 -22.48 -20.06 -9.35
N ALA A 333 -23.06 -19.28 -10.25
CA ALA A 333 -24.43 -19.42 -10.73
C ALA A 333 -24.40 -19.89 -12.19
N GLU A 334 -24.79 -21.14 -12.42
CA GLU A 334 -25.02 -21.64 -13.77
C GLU A 334 -26.29 -21.02 -14.37
N PRO A 335 -26.41 -20.95 -15.72
CA PRO A 335 -27.60 -20.44 -16.37
C PRO A 335 -28.88 -21.12 -15.86
N GLY A 336 -29.79 -20.32 -15.27
CA GLY A 336 -31.06 -20.81 -14.75
C GLY A 336 -31.00 -21.57 -13.41
N ARG A 337 -29.84 -21.65 -12.76
CA ARG A 337 -29.69 -22.26 -11.42
C ARG A 337 -29.35 -21.23 -10.34
N ALA A 338 -29.64 -21.58 -9.09
CA ALA A 338 -29.20 -20.78 -7.94
C ALA A 338 -27.68 -20.83 -7.78
N ALA A 339 -27.09 -19.78 -7.20
CA ALA A 339 -25.67 -19.72 -6.93
C ALA A 339 -25.24 -20.76 -5.88
N VAL A 340 -24.12 -21.43 -6.13
CA VAL A 340 -23.50 -22.42 -5.24
C VAL A 340 -22.11 -21.96 -4.86
N VAL A 341 -21.77 -22.02 -3.57
CA VAL A 341 -20.43 -21.70 -3.08
C VAL A 341 -19.50 -22.89 -3.32
N LEU A 342 -18.33 -22.63 -3.88
CA LEU A 342 -17.33 -23.66 -4.19
C LEU A 342 -16.53 -24.06 -2.95
N ALA A 343 -16.17 -25.33 -2.86
CA ALA A 343 -15.21 -25.81 -1.87
C ALA A 343 -13.79 -25.33 -2.20
N ALA A 344 -13.04 -24.94 -1.19
CA ALA A 344 -11.66 -24.48 -1.36
C ALA A 344 -10.75 -25.61 -1.85
N GLY A 345 -9.99 -25.36 -2.92
CA GLY A 345 -9.01 -26.27 -3.50
C GLY A 345 -9.58 -27.28 -4.49
N GLU A 346 -10.90 -27.40 -4.61
CA GLU A 346 -11.55 -28.32 -5.54
C GLU A 346 -11.74 -27.66 -6.91
N ARG A 347 -11.39 -28.37 -7.99
CA ARG A 347 -11.64 -27.90 -9.37
C ARG A 347 -13.08 -28.20 -9.74
N THR A 348 -13.84 -27.16 -10.05
CA THR A 348 -15.22 -27.25 -10.52
C THR A 348 -15.28 -26.82 -11.98
N VAL A 349 -15.73 -27.73 -12.85
CA VAL A 349 -15.97 -27.45 -14.27
C VAL A 349 -17.26 -26.65 -14.40
N LEU A 350 -17.22 -25.59 -15.21
CA LEU A 350 -18.33 -24.66 -15.40
C LEU A 350 -18.94 -24.80 -16.79
N ALA A 351 -20.27 -24.69 -16.87
CA ALA A 351 -20.97 -24.54 -18.13
C ALA A 351 -20.72 -23.15 -18.75
N TRP A 352 -20.75 -23.07 -20.09
CA TRP A 352 -20.74 -21.79 -20.80
C TRP A 352 -21.96 -20.93 -20.39
N GLY A 353 -21.73 -19.64 -20.16
CA GLY A 353 -22.70 -18.70 -19.61
C GLY A 353 -22.78 -18.71 -18.07
N ALA A 354 -21.99 -19.53 -17.37
CA ALA A 354 -21.94 -19.50 -15.92
C ALA A 354 -21.36 -18.17 -15.41
N ARG A 355 -22.00 -17.60 -14.39
CA ARG A 355 -21.54 -16.41 -13.69
C ARG A 355 -20.80 -16.81 -12.42
N VAL A 356 -19.55 -16.39 -12.32
CA VAL A 356 -18.72 -16.57 -11.13
C VAL A 356 -18.70 -15.27 -10.35
N GLU A 357 -18.89 -15.35 -9.03
CA GLU A 357 -18.74 -14.23 -8.10
C GLU A 357 -17.58 -14.48 -7.16
N VAL A 358 -16.72 -13.45 -7.04
CA VAL A 358 -15.44 -13.47 -6.35
C VAL A 358 -15.32 -12.17 -5.56
N GLY A 359 -15.54 -12.22 -4.24
CA GLY A 359 -15.36 -11.06 -3.36
C GLY A 359 -16.07 -9.78 -3.84
N GLY A 360 -17.35 -9.89 -4.22
CA GLY A 360 -18.17 -8.75 -4.64
C GLY A 360 -17.96 -8.26 -6.08
N ARG A 361 -17.08 -8.92 -6.85
CA ARG A 361 -17.01 -8.80 -8.32
C ARG A 361 -17.51 -10.05 -8.99
N SER A 362 -17.94 -9.93 -10.23
CA SER A 362 -18.39 -11.09 -10.99
C SER A 362 -17.88 -11.10 -12.42
N PHE A 363 -17.83 -12.29 -13.01
CA PHE A 363 -17.55 -12.47 -14.43
C PHE A 363 -18.38 -13.62 -15.00
N THR A 364 -18.62 -13.58 -16.30
CA THR A 364 -19.32 -14.63 -17.03
C THR A 364 -18.34 -15.36 -17.92
N VAL A 365 -18.44 -16.69 -17.98
CA VAL A 365 -17.59 -17.52 -18.85
C VAL A 365 -18.29 -17.69 -20.20
N GLU A 366 -17.75 -17.07 -21.24
CA GLU A 366 -18.25 -17.19 -22.61
C GLU A 366 -17.31 -17.99 -23.49
N ARG A 367 -17.83 -18.55 -24.58
CA ARG A 367 -16.99 -19.13 -25.64
C ARG A 367 -16.47 -17.98 -26.50
N ALA A 368 -15.20 -18.01 -26.90
CA ALA A 368 -14.69 -17.06 -27.89
C ALA A 368 -15.53 -17.18 -29.17
N GLU A 369 -16.06 -16.06 -29.67
CA GLU A 369 -16.83 -16.05 -30.91
C GLU A 369 -15.88 -16.29 -32.09
N VAL A 370 -16.14 -17.37 -32.84
CA VAL A 370 -15.55 -17.58 -34.16
C VAL A 370 -16.32 -16.68 -35.11
N GLY A 371 -15.67 -15.63 -35.64
CA GLY A 371 -16.31 -14.69 -36.56
C GLY A 371 -16.90 -15.40 -37.78
N ALA A 372 -18.17 -15.10 -38.06
CA ALA A 372 -18.94 -15.59 -39.21
C ALA A 372 -18.65 -14.81 -40.50
#